data_AF-A0A9E3VAQ2-F1
#
_entry.id   AF-A0A9E3VAQ2-F1
#
_cell.length_a   1.000
_cell.length_b   1.000
_cell.length_c   1.000
_cell.angle_alpha   90.00
_cell.angle_beta   90.00
_cell.angle_gamma   90.00
#
_symmetry.space_group_name_H-M   'P 1'
#
loop_
_entity.id
_entity.type
_entity.pdbx_description
1 polymer ?
#
loop_
_entity_poly.entity_id
_entity_poly.type
_entity_poly.pdbx_seq_one_letter_code
_entity_poly.pdbx_strand_id
1 'polypeptide(L)'
;MRALMVAAVLVLGACGPRDILVAQADMPDGGRPMHDEPCTLDSECRPMDYCERSDCTAVSGRCRPRPLFCDGAASPVCGCNGVTYWNDCVRRAAGQSLSGDGECTAGATCGGGQGCPDPRASCNLLVDEASSCGRATVGRCWGLPRECPPGSPGGTFSPCSGGGMCVSSCDAIRSGQAHARCQ
;
A
#
# COMPACT_ATOMS: atom_id res chain seq x y z
N MET A 1 21.38 12.67 95.23
CA MET A 1 22.26 12.17 94.15
C MET A 1 21.53 11.06 93.42
N ARG A 2 21.19 11.27 92.15
CA ARG A 2 21.13 10.26 91.06
C ARG A 2 20.57 10.96 89.83
N ALA A 3 21.49 11.35 88.95
CA ALA A 3 21.21 11.91 87.65
C ALA A 3 20.55 10.85 86.76
N LEU A 4 19.47 11.21 86.08
CA LEU A 4 18.87 10.41 85.02
C LEU A 4 18.92 11.23 83.74
N MET A 5 19.86 10.86 82.88
CA MET A 5 19.95 11.31 81.50
C MET A 5 18.69 10.89 80.75
N VAL A 6 18.06 11.82 80.04
CA VAL A 6 17.06 11.48 79.01
C VAL A 6 17.65 11.86 77.66
N ALA A 7 17.93 10.82 76.88
CA ALA A 7 18.56 10.88 75.58
C ALA A 7 17.63 11.53 74.54
N ALA A 8 18.21 12.39 73.69
CA ALA A 8 17.54 12.96 72.54
C ALA A 8 17.20 11.86 71.52
N VAL A 9 15.91 11.64 71.27
CA VAL A 9 15.42 10.73 70.23
C VAL A 9 15.49 11.45 68.89
N LEU A 10 16.56 11.21 68.14
CA LEU A 10 16.67 11.58 66.73
C LEU A 10 15.79 10.62 65.91
N VAL A 11 14.62 11.12 65.47
CA VAL A 11 13.76 10.40 64.52
C VAL A 11 14.43 10.45 63.15
N LEU A 12 15.21 9.43 62.84
CA LEU A 12 15.66 9.15 61.48
C LEU A 12 14.43 8.69 60.68
N GLY A 13 13.89 9.57 59.85
CA GLY A 13 12.86 9.21 58.88
C GLY A 13 13.43 8.19 57.89
N ALA A 14 13.13 6.91 58.11
CA ALA A 14 13.47 5.84 57.18
C ALA A 14 12.42 5.81 56.06
N CYS A 15 12.78 6.27 54.86
CA CYS A 15 12.08 5.89 53.65
C CYS A 15 12.43 4.43 53.32
N GLY A 16 11.54 3.49 53.68
CA GLY A 16 11.63 2.11 53.19
C GLY A 16 11.16 2.03 51.73
N PRO A 17 11.78 1.20 50.87
CA PRO A 17 11.28 0.98 49.53
C PRO A 17 9.90 0.33 49.65
N ARG A 18 8.87 0.99 49.10
CA ARG A 18 7.59 0.34 48.89
C ARG A 18 7.77 -0.54 47.66
N ASP A 19 7.76 -1.85 47.85
CA ASP A 19 7.68 -2.77 46.73
C ASP A 19 6.40 -2.46 45.95
N ILE A 20 6.56 -1.91 44.75
CA ILE A 20 5.46 -1.81 43.80
C ILE A 20 5.25 -3.23 43.30
N LEU A 21 4.21 -3.90 43.82
CA LEU A 21 3.66 -5.10 43.20
C LEU A 21 3.13 -4.70 41.82
N VAL A 22 4.00 -4.75 40.81
CA VAL A 22 3.57 -4.86 39.42
C VAL A 22 2.93 -6.23 39.32
N ALA A 23 1.61 -6.27 39.12
CA ALA A 23 0.91 -7.52 38.85
C ALA A 23 1.63 -8.21 37.68
N GLN A 24 2.24 -9.36 37.95
CA GLN A 24 2.68 -10.26 36.89
C GLN A 24 1.40 -10.81 36.27
N ALA A 25 1.00 -10.22 35.16
CA ALA A 25 0.06 -10.85 34.27
C ALA A 25 0.81 -12.03 33.64
N ASP A 26 0.77 -13.19 34.30
CA ASP A 26 0.92 -14.48 33.62
C ASP A 26 -0.36 -14.72 32.79
N MET A 27 -0.66 -13.79 31.88
CA MET A 27 -1.49 -14.11 30.75
C MET A 27 -0.55 -14.82 29.78
N PRO A 28 -0.89 -16.00 29.25
CA PRO A 28 -0.21 -16.44 28.05
C PRO A 28 -0.39 -15.29 27.06
N ASP A 29 0.72 -14.74 26.56
CA ASP A 29 0.77 -13.70 25.52
C ASP A 29 0.22 -14.24 24.18
N GLY A 30 -0.91 -14.96 24.21
CA GLY A 30 -1.71 -15.36 23.08
C GLY A 30 -2.52 -14.18 22.55
N GLY A 31 -1.89 -13.00 22.45
CA GLY A 31 -2.40 -11.92 21.64
C GLY A 31 -2.55 -12.47 20.23
N ARG A 32 -3.78 -12.78 19.82
CA ARG A 32 -4.09 -13.22 18.46
C ARG A 32 -3.39 -12.25 17.49
N PRO A 33 -2.57 -12.75 16.54
CA PRO A 33 -1.81 -11.87 15.68
C PRO A 33 -2.79 -10.95 14.95
N MET A 34 -2.60 -9.64 15.16
CA MET A 34 -3.62 -8.63 14.90
C MET A 34 -4.04 -8.54 13.42
N HIS A 35 -3.21 -9.09 12.52
CA HIS A 35 -3.38 -9.13 11.06
C HIS A 35 -2.72 -10.37 10.44
N ASP A 36 -2.99 -11.58 10.95
CA ASP A 36 -2.47 -12.83 10.36
C ASP A 36 -3.49 -13.98 10.40
N GLU A 37 -4.75 -13.71 10.74
CA GLU A 37 -5.80 -14.73 10.78
C GLU A 37 -6.06 -15.29 9.37
N PRO A 38 -6.36 -16.60 9.25
CA PRO A 38 -6.71 -17.20 7.97
C PRO A 38 -8.02 -16.61 7.45
N CYS A 39 -8.12 -16.44 6.14
CA CYS A 39 -9.31 -15.91 5.47
C CYS A 39 -9.55 -16.60 4.13
N THR A 40 -10.79 -16.58 3.65
CA THR A 40 -11.13 -16.89 2.25
C THR A 40 -11.68 -15.69 1.48
N LEU A 41 -12.20 -14.69 2.20
CA LEU A 41 -12.79 -13.46 1.67
C LEU A 41 -12.32 -12.25 2.47
N ASP A 42 -12.32 -11.08 1.84
CA ASP A 42 -11.96 -9.82 2.50
C ASP A 42 -12.90 -9.48 3.67
N SER A 43 -14.16 -9.91 3.62
CA SER A 43 -15.16 -9.67 4.67
C SER A 43 -14.89 -10.42 5.97
N GLU A 44 -14.01 -11.42 5.96
CA GLU A 44 -13.57 -12.14 7.16
C GLU A 44 -12.48 -11.36 7.91
N CYS A 45 -11.87 -10.39 7.25
CA CYS A 45 -10.82 -9.56 7.81
C CYS A 45 -11.37 -8.32 8.50
N ARG A 46 -10.53 -7.69 9.32
CA ARG A 46 -10.87 -6.44 10.01
C ARG A 46 -11.17 -5.31 9.02
N PRO A 47 -11.93 -4.28 9.43
CA PRO A 47 -12.03 -3.07 8.63
C PRO A 47 -10.62 -2.52 8.37
N MET A 48 -10.30 -2.25 7.10
CA MET A 48 -8.97 -1.84 6.58
C MET A 48 -7.97 -2.96 6.28
N ASP A 49 -8.32 -4.22 6.49
CA ASP A 49 -7.53 -5.36 6.02
C ASP A 49 -8.07 -5.91 4.69
N TYR A 50 -7.35 -6.85 4.10
CA TYR A 50 -7.80 -7.66 2.96
C TYR A 50 -7.23 -9.06 3.06
N CYS A 51 -7.82 -9.99 2.31
CA CYS A 51 -7.35 -11.36 2.28
C CYS A 51 -6.22 -11.51 1.25
N GLU A 52 -4.98 -11.53 1.73
CA GLU A 52 -3.80 -11.75 0.89
C GLU A 52 -3.57 -13.26 0.68
N ARG A 53 -3.67 -13.68 -0.57
CA ARG A 53 -3.42 -15.06 -1.01
C ARG A 53 -1.98 -15.25 -1.44
N SER A 54 -1.51 -16.50 -1.39
CA SER A 54 -0.17 -16.89 -1.88
C SER A 54 -0.03 -16.72 -3.38
N ASP A 55 -1.12 -16.92 -4.11
CA ASP A 55 -1.20 -16.87 -5.56
C ASP A 55 -2.65 -16.65 -6.00
N CYS A 56 -2.87 -16.48 -7.29
CA CYS A 56 -4.18 -16.14 -7.85
C CYS A 56 -5.19 -17.30 -7.85
N THR A 57 -4.75 -18.53 -7.59
CA THR A 57 -5.61 -19.73 -7.56
C THR A 57 -5.90 -20.21 -6.15
N ALA A 58 -5.16 -19.71 -5.15
CA ALA A 58 -5.36 -20.05 -3.76
C ALA A 58 -6.75 -19.63 -3.26
N VAL A 59 -7.45 -20.58 -2.65
CA VAL A 59 -8.79 -20.36 -2.08
C VAL A 59 -8.73 -19.61 -0.75
N SER A 60 -7.64 -19.81 -0.01
CA SER A 60 -7.41 -19.21 1.30
C SER A 60 -6.16 -18.34 1.31
N GLY A 61 -6.12 -17.40 2.24
CA GLY A 61 -5.02 -16.48 2.45
C GLY A 61 -4.92 -16.10 3.92
N ARG A 62 -4.25 -14.97 4.17
CA ARG A 62 -4.18 -14.35 5.50
C ARG A 62 -4.61 -12.91 5.43
N CYS A 63 -5.31 -12.46 6.47
CA CYS A 63 -5.65 -11.05 6.59
C CYS A 63 -4.39 -10.22 6.68
N ARG A 64 -4.29 -9.16 5.89
CA ARG A 64 -3.16 -8.23 5.88
C ARG A 64 -3.68 -6.80 5.87
N PRO A 65 -2.99 -5.86 6.55
CA PRO A 65 -3.42 -4.47 6.58
C PRO A 65 -3.22 -3.82 5.22
N ARG A 66 -4.19 -2.99 4.81
CA ARG A 66 -4.07 -2.13 3.62
C ARG A 66 -3.22 -0.91 3.98
N PRO A 67 -2.07 -0.66 3.31
CA PRO A 67 -1.31 0.56 3.53
C PRO A 67 -2.13 1.81 3.20
N LEU A 68 -2.03 2.84 4.05
CA LEU A 68 -2.69 4.13 3.84
C LEU A 68 -1.84 5.06 2.97
N PHE A 69 -0.52 4.93 3.09
CA PHE A 69 0.48 5.74 2.40
C PHE A 69 1.46 4.83 1.70
N CYS A 70 1.79 5.19 0.46
CA CYS A 70 2.79 4.51 -0.34
C CYS A 70 3.84 5.51 -0.78
N ASP A 71 5.08 5.06 -0.82
CA ASP A 71 6.12 5.83 -1.49
C ASP A 71 5.80 5.96 -3.00
N GLY A 72 6.43 6.94 -3.62
CA GLY A 72 6.36 7.13 -5.06
C GLY A 72 7.32 6.21 -5.83
N ALA A 73 8.13 5.38 -5.18
CA ALA A 73 9.14 4.60 -5.89
C ALA A 73 8.45 3.62 -6.84
N ALA A 74 8.86 3.65 -8.10
CA ALA A 74 8.31 2.77 -9.12
C ALA A 74 9.02 1.41 -9.03
N SER A 75 8.25 0.38 -8.73
CA SER A 75 8.70 -1.02 -8.74
C SER A 75 7.50 -1.89 -9.11
N PRO A 76 7.11 -1.91 -10.40
CA PRO A 76 5.82 -2.43 -10.82
C PRO A 76 5.59 -3.88 -10.36
N VAL A 77 4.35 -4.20 -10.00
CA VAL A 77 3.91 -5.56 -9.68
C VAL A 77 2.57 -5.87 -10.34
N CYS A 78 2.32 -7.13 -10.64
CA CYS A 78 1.06 -7.58 -11.19
C CYS A 78 0.14 -8.10 -10.09
N GLY A 79 -1.10 -7.60 -10.02
CA GLY A 79 -2.13 -8.15 -9.14
C GLY A 79 -2.94 -9.25 -9.81
N CYS A 80 -3.56 -10.13 -9.02
CA CYS A 80 -4.42 -11.20 -9.57
C CYS A 80 -5.68 -10.72 -10.30
N ASN A 81 -6.02 -9.43 -10.22
CA ASN A 81 -7.06 -8.80 -11.05
C ASN A 81 -6.55 -8.37 -12.44
N GLY A 82 -5.30 -8.67 -12.78
CA GLY A 82 -4.66 -8.27 -14.03
C GLY A 82 -4.26 -6.80 -14.10
N VAL A 83 -4.44 -6.02 -13.03
CA VAL A 83 -3.99 -4.63 -12.96
C VAL A 83 -2.50 -4.60 -12.62
N THR A 84 -1.74 -3.80 -13.36
CA THR A 84 -0.35 -3.50 -13.02
C THR A 84 -0.32 -2.39 -11.98
N TYR A 85 0.30 -2.59 -10.83
CA TYR A 85 0.41 -1.56 -9.81
C TYR A 85 1.80 -0.94 -9.83
N TRP A 86 1.86 0.37 -9.62
CA TRP A 86 3.10 1.16 -9.61
C TRP A 86 4.18 0.58 -8.70
N ASN A 87 3.74 0.06 -7.55
CA ASN A 87 4.54 -0.72 -6.63
C ASN A 87 3.65 -1.64 -5.77
N ASP A 88 4.31 -2.50 -4.99
CA ASP A 88 3.63 -3.45 -4.10
C ASP A 88 2.74 -2.75 -3.06
N CYS A 89 3.16 -1.59 -2.55
CA CYS A 89 2.34 -0.84 -1.61
C CYS A 89 1.00 -0.44 -2.23
N VAL A 90 0.99 0.10 -3.46
CA VAL A 90 -0.24 0.49 -4.15
C VAL A 90 -1.14 -0.73 -4.40
N ARG A 91 -0.57 -1.89 -4.75
CA ARG A 91 -1.31 -3.16 -4.86
C ARG A 91 -2.00 -3.54 -3.55
N ARG A 92 -1.27 -3.51 -2.43
CA ARG A 92 -1.83 -3.84 -1.11
C ARG A 92 -2.87 -2.83 -0.66
N ALA A 93 -2.73 -1.55 -1.00
CA ALA A 93 -3.71 -0.51 -0.71
C ALA A 93 -5.03 -0.73 -1.48
N ALA A 94 -4.93 -1.26 -2.71
CA ALA A 94 -6.06 -1.79 -3.47
C ALA A 94 -6.60 -3.13 -2.91
N GLY A 95 -5.81 -3.80 -2.06
CA GLY A 95 -6.14 -5.09 -1.43
C GLY A 95 -6.20 -6.23 -2.41
N GLN A 96 -5.33 -6.17 -3.42
CA GLN A 96 -5.23 -7.19 -4.42
C GLN A 96 -4.11 -8.16 -4.05
N SER A 97 -4.32 -9.47 -4.18
CA SER A 97 -3.24 -10.47 -4.00
C SER A 97 -2.21 -10.38 -5.14
N LEU A 98 -0.94 -10.70 -4.83
CA LEU A 98 0.17 -10.64 -5.78
C LEU A 98 0.06 -11.79 -6.80
N SER A 99 0.18 -11.46 -8.09
CA SER A 99 0.34 -12.45 -9.15
C SER A 99 1.81 -12.69 -9.49
N GLY A 100 2.64 -11.64 -9.40
CA GLY A 100 4.07 -11.72 -9.70
C GLY A 100 4.71 -10.33 -9.74
N ASP A 101 6.03 -10.32 -9.71
CA ASP A 101 6.83 -9.09 -9.85
C ASP A 101 6.81 -8.58 -11.30
N GLY A 102 6.98 -7.27 -11.46
CA GLY A 102 6.93 -6.61 -12.76
C GLY A 102 5.52 -6.31 -13.25
N GLU A 103 5.44 -5.75 -14.45
CA GLU A 103 4.15 -5.46 -15.09
C GLU A 103 3.42 -6.75 -15.49
N CYS A 104 2.09 -6.70 -15.57
CA CYS A 104 1.32 -7.86 -16.00
C CYS A 104 1.59 -8.22 -17.47
N THR A 105 2.15 -9.41 -17.74
CA THR A 105 2.35 -9.90 -19.12
C THR A 105 1.02 -10.04 -19.87
N ALA A 106 -0.02 -10.53 -19.21
CA ALA A 106 -1.39 -10.64 -19.71
C ALA A 106 -2.36 -9.90 -18.76
N GLY A 107 -2.20 -8.58 -18.69
CA GLY A 107 -3.01 -7.73 -17.82
C GLY A 107 -4.42 -7.42 -18.34
N ALA A 108 -5.24 -6.87 -17.47
CA ALA A 108 -6.55 -6.33 -17.79
C ALA A 108 -6.42 -5.20 -18.82
N THR A 109 -7.23 -5.27 -19.86
CA THR A 109 -7.32 -4.25 -20.90
C THR A 109 -8.41 -3.23 -20.57
N CYS A 110 -8.26 -2.02 -21.08
CA CYS A 110 -9.19 -0.92 -20.90
C CYS A 110 -9.29 -0.07 -22.16
N GLY A 111 -10.28 0.83 -22.21
CA GLY A 111 -10.56 1.63 -23.40
C GLY A 111 -11.69 1.05 -24.25
N GLY A 112 -12.13 1.78 -25.28
CA GLY A 112 -13.24 1.35 -26.14
C GLY A 112 -14.57 1.14 -25.40
N GLY A 113 -14.79 1.86 -24.29
CA GLY A 113 -15.97 1.71 -23.41
C GLY A 113 -15.79 0.71 -22.26
N GLN A 114 -14.64 0.04 -22.15
CA GLN A 114 -14.29 -0.83 -21.03
C GLN A 114 -13.46 -0.08 -19.97
N GLY A 115 -13.86 -0.23 -18.71
CA GLY A 115 -13.13 0.29 -17.54
C GLY A 115 -12.17 -0.74 -16.95
N CYS A 116 -11.37 -0.31 -15.98
CA CYS A 116 -10.49 -1.23 -15.24
C CYS A 116 -11.22 -1.97 -14.12
N PRO A 117 -10.78 -3.21 -13.77
CA PRO A 117 -11.39 -3.97 -12.68
C PRO A 117 -11.29 -3.28 -11.32
N ASP A 118 -10.20 -2.53 -11.08
CA ASP A 118 -10.06 -1.69 -9.90
C ASP A 118 -10.55 -0.26 -10.23
N PRO A 119 -11.51 0.31 -9.47
CA PRO A 119 -12.00 1.66 -9.68
C PRO A 119 -10.95 2.76 -9.46
N ARG A 120 -9.83 2.46 -8.78
CA ARG A 120 -8.69 3.37 -8.59
C ARG A 120 -7.63 3.22 -9.69
N ALA A 121 -7.75 2.21 -10.55
CA ALA A 121 -6.83 2.04 -11.67
C ALA A 121 -7.20 2.97 -12.84
N SER A 122 -6.17 3.46 -13.51
CA SER A 122 -6.29 4.30 -14.70
C SER A 122 -5.91 3.52 -15.95
N CYS A 123 -6.46 3.93 -17.09
CA CYS A 123 -6.16 3.29 -18.36
C CYS A 123 -4.86 3.84 -18.96
N ASN A 124 -3.83 3.00 -19.04
CA ASN A 124 -2.57 3.34 -19.72
C ASN A 124 -2.77 3.23 -21.23
N LEU A 125 -2.90 4.39 -21.88
CA LEU A 125 -3.01 4.59 -23.32
C LEU A 125 -1.76 5.28 -23.90
N LEU A 126 -0.60 5.01 -23.31
CA LEU A 126 0.67 5.57 -23.78
C LEU A 126 1.09 4.89 -25.09
N VAL A 127 1.56 5.70 -26.04
CA VAL A 127 2.15 5.24 -27.30
C VAL A 127 3.56 5.82 -27.48
N ASP A 128 4.43 5.09 -28.16
CA ASP A 128 5.81 5.55 -28.38
C ASP A 128 5.91 6.65 -29.45
N GLU A 129 4.99 6.66 -30.42
CA GLU A 129 5.04 7.58 -31.55
C GLU A 129 3.75 8.40 -31.65
N ALA A 130 3.88 9.71 -31.91
CA ALA A 130 2.74 10.60 -32.11
C ALA A 130 1.84 10.17 -33.29
N SER A 131 2.41 9.47 -34.28
CA SER A 131 1.66 8.88 -35.40
C SER A 131 0.67 7.78 -34.99
N SER A 132 0.81 7.24 -33.77
CA SER A 132 -0.12 6.25 -33.19
C SER A 132 -1.27 6.89 -32.41
N CYS A 133 -1.23 8.21 -32.18
CA CYS A 133 -2.36 8.94 -31.62
C CYS A 133 -3.61 8.78 -32.50
N GLY A 134 -4.73 8.41 -31.89
CA GLY A 134 -6.00 8.11 -32.58
C GLY A 134 -6.24 6.63 -32.90
N ARG A 135 -5.24 5.75 -32.69
CA ARG A 135 -5.39 4.28 -32.79
C ARG A 135 -5.34 3.57 -31.43
N ALA A 136 -4.86 4.24 -30.39
CA ALA A 136 -4.80 3.73 -29.03
C ALA A 136 -6.20 3.70 -28.38
N THR A 137 -7.06 2.80 -28.84
CA THR A 137 -8.39 2.58 -28.25
C THR A 137 -8.38 1.50 -27.17
N VAL A 138 -7.31 0.71 -27.10
CA VAL A 138 -7.11 -0.34 -26.09
C VAL A 138 -5.79 -0.09 -25.37
N GLY A 139 -5.88 0.03 -24.06
CA GLY A 139 -4.77 0.19 -23.14
C GLY A 139 -4.70 -0.94 -22.12
N ARG A 140 -3.81 -0.78 -21.14
CA ARG A 140 -3.69 -1.67 -19.99
C ARG A 140 -4.03 -0.95 -18.69
N CYS A 141 -4.58 -1.68 -17.73
CA CYS A 141 -4.94 -1.09 -16.44
C CYS A 141 -3.74 -0.92 -15.51
N TRP A 142 -3.62 0.28 -14.95
CA TRP A 142 -2.54 0.65 -14.04
C TRP A 142 -3.06 1.26 -12.74
N GLY A 143 -2.70 0.68 -11.60
CA GLY A 143 -2.93 1.25 -10.27
C GLY A 143 -1.76 2.16 -9.88
N LEU A 144 -2.05 3.45 -9.68
CA LEU A 144 -1.04 4.47 -9.41
C LEU A 144 -1.06 4.94 -7.94
N PRO A 145 0.05 5.48 -7.41
CA PRO A 145 0.03 6.21 -6.16
C PRO A 145 -0.92 7.41 -6.27
N ARG A 146 -1.45 7.88 -5.13
CA ARG A 146 -2.32 9.07 -5.10
C ARG A 146 -1.63 10.29 -5.69
N GLU A 147 -0.34 10.42 -5.41
CA GLU A 147 0.52 11.48 -5.91
C GLU A 147 1.61 10.87 -6.79
N CYS A 148 1.71 11.35 -8.02
CA CYS A 148 2.79 10.94 -8.92
C CYS A 148 4.09 11.63 -8.51
N PRO A 149 5.19 10.88 -8.31
CA PRO A 149 6.48 11.46 -7.99
C PRO A 149 7.07 12.22 -9.20
N PRO A 150 7.82 13.31 -8.95
CA PRO A 150 8.60 13.95 -10.00
C PRO A 150 9.66 12.99 -10.54
N GLY A 151 9.81 12.90 -11.87
CA GLY A 151 10.81 12.03 -12.49
C GLY A 151 10.43 10.55 -12.54
N SER A 152 9.14 10.24 -12.67
CA SER A 152 8.67 8.87 -12.87
C SER A 152 9.40 8.17 -14.04
N PRO A 153 9.82 6.91 -13.88
CA PRO A 153 10.49 6.18 -14.96
C PRO A 153 9.55 5.91 -16.13
N GLY A 154 10.10 5.65 -17.32
CA GLY A 154 9.32 5.41 -18.54
C GLY A 154 9.27 6.60 -19.50
N GLY A 155 9.91 7.72 -19.14
CA GLY A 155 10.03 8.91 -19.99
C GLY A 155 8.87 9.89 -19.81
N THR A 156 8.82 10.88 -20.69
CA THR A 156 7.81 11.94 -20.67
C THR A 156 6.88 11.83 -21.86
N PHE A 157 5.62 12.22 -21.69
CA PHE A 157 4.57 12.04 -22.68
C PHE A 157 3.75 13.32 -22.86
N SER A 158 3.34 13.59 -24.09
CA SER A 158 2.46 14.71 -24.45
C SER A 158 1.08 14.18 -24.84
N PRO A 159 -0.01 14.91 -24.55
CA PRO A 159 -1.35 14.45 -24.87
C PRO A 159 -1.55 14.36 -26.39
N CYS A 160 -2.18 13.28 -26.83
CA CYS A 160 -2.50 13.05 -28.24
C CYS A 160 -3.49 14.07 -28.81
N SER A 161 -4.23 14.79 -27.97
CA SER A 161 -5.11 15.89 -28.38
C SER A 161 -4.36 17.10 -28.93
N GLY A 162 -3.02 17.12 -28.82
CA GLY A 162 -2.16 18.21 -29.27
C GLY A 162 -2.04 19.35 -28.26
N GLY A 163 -0.95 20.11 -28.36
CA GLY A 163 -0.78 21.39 -27.63
C GLY A 163 -0.47 21.30 -26.14
N GLY A 164 -0.25 20.10 -25.58
CA GLY A 164 0.14 19.93 -24.17
C GLY A 164 1.65 19.82 -23.96
N MET A 165 2.10 20.24 -22.77
CA MET A 165 3.48 20.02 -22.32
C MET A 165 3.71 18.54 -21.98
N CYS A 166 4.97 18.13 -22.02
CA CYS A 166 5.40 16.80 -21.61
C CYS A 166 5.21 16.60 -20.10
N VAL A 167 4.48 15.55 -19.73
CA VAL A 167 4.26 15.15 -18.33
C VAL A 167 4.93 13.80 -18.06
N SER A 168 5.04 13.43 -16.79
CA SER A 168 5.62 12.13 -16.40
C SER A 168 4.73 10.96 -16.87
N SER A 169 5.30 9.76 -16.98
CA SER A 169 4.53 8.53 -17.28
C SER A 169 3.36 8.32 -16.31
N CYS A 170 3.56 8.56 -15.01
CA CYS A 170 2.51 8.44 -14.00
C CYS A 170 1.39 9.45 -14.24
N ASP A 171 1.73 10.72 -14.51
CA ASP A 171 0.73 11.76 -14.81
C ASP A 171 -0.05 11.45 -16.08
N ALA A 172 0.65 11.00 -17.12
CA ALA A 172 0.04 10.63 -18.39
C ALA A 172 -0.93 9.45 -18.22
N ILE A 173 -0.55 8.39 -17.49
CA ILE A 173 -1.44 7.26 -17.21
C ILE A 173 -2.63 7.69 -16.34
N ARG A 174 -2.40 8.50 -15.30
CA ARG A 174 -3.44 9.00 -14.39
C ARG A 174 -4.52 9.81 -15.09
N SER A 175 -4.17 10.49 -16.18
CA SER A 175 -5.13 11.24 -17.00
C SER A 175 -6.20 10.33 -17.64
N GLY A 176 -5.88 9.05 -17.86
CA GLY A 176 -6.71 8.12 -18.63
C GLY A 176 -6.85 8.48 -20.12
N GLN A 177 -6.11 9.48 -20.61
CA GLN A 177 -6.13 9.93 -22.00
C GLN A 177 -4.93 9.36 -22.76
N ALA A 178 -5.07 9.23 -24.09
CA ALA A 178 -3.97 8.83 -24.94
C ALA A 178 -2.87 9.89 -24.95
N HIS A 179 -1.62 9.46 -24.73
CA HIS A 179 -0.44 10.32 -24.80
C HIS A 179 0.63 9.64 -25.65
N ALA A 180 1.42 10.44 -26.37
CA ALA A 180 2.58 9.97 -27.12
C ALA A 180 3.88 10.40 -26.42
N ARG A 181 4.92 9.58 -26.53
CA ARG A 181 6.24 9.91 -25.98
C ARG A 181 6.73 11.23 -26.59
N CYS A 182 7.28 12.09 -25.74
CA CYS A 182 7.92 13.30 -26.19
C CYS A 182 9.26 12.98 -26.83
N GLN A 183 9.49 13.54 -28.02
CA GLN A 183 10.78 13.53 -28.70
C GLN A 183 11.61 14.75 -28.30
#